data_AF-A0A559SL69-F1
#
_entry.id   AF-A0A559SL69-F1
#
_cell.length_a   1.000
_cell.length_b   1.000
_cell.length_c   1.000
_cell.angle_alpha   90.00
_cell.angle_beta   90.00
_cell.angle_gamma   90.00
#
_symmetry.space_group_name_H-M   'P 1'
#
loop_
_entity.id
_entity.type
_entity.pdbx_description
1 polymer ?
#
loop_
_entity_poly.entity_id
_entity_poly.type
_entity_poly.pdbx_seq_one_letter_code
_entity_poly.pdbx_strand_id
1 'polypeptide(L)'
;MTYHEILDNKAIAVSTSESPDMPGLGLHNEHLRDAMAEIARHMLALGAKLVYGGDLRADGFSNVLFELAARYRRDTKATNSVAVTNYLAWPVHILQQPEQLDEVAADLEGTAELRLLDIDGKILDLKERHKLPAHEPTEPEWAKGLSAMRQTMLAETHARIILGGRVDKFKGEMPGIAQEALYSLQGRQPLYVMGGFGGCARDVAEAIGVLDPGGVREWPGREKFSAFSSTDLSNGLSEEENRILASTPHVDQAIVLILRGLTKTQRVAQGGMSA
;
A
#
# COMPACT_ATOMS: atom_id res chain seq x y z
N MET A 1 18.03 -28.73 -3.36
CA MET A 1 18.19 -27.33 -2.94
C MET A 1 16.81 -26.72 -3.02
N THR A 2 16.21 -26.34 -1.90
CA THR A 2 14.96 -25.57 -1.87
C THR A 2 15.30 -24.19 -2.44
N TYR A 3 14.77 -23.87 -3.61
CA TYR A 3 14.88 -22.54 -4.19
C TYR A 3 14.00 -21.61 -3.35
N HIS A 4 14.60 -20.58 -2.75
CA HIS A 4 13.90 -19.53 -2.04
C HIS A 4 13.88 -18.30 -2.92
N GLU A 5 12.69 -17.75 -3.16
CA GLU A 5 12.57 -16.51 -3.92
C GLU A 5 13.12 -15.35 -3.08
N ILE A 6 13.59 -14.30 -3.76
CA ILE A 6 14.33 -13.20 -3.10
C ILE A 6 13.46 -12.53 -2.03
N LEU A 7 12.15 -12.41 -2.24
CA LEU A 7 11.21 -11.76 -1.33
C LEU A 7 10.36 -12.75 -0.52
N ASP A 8 10.78 -14.02 -0.41
CA ASP A 8 10.13 -15.01 0.45
C ASP A 8 9.89 -14.44 1.87
N ASN A 9 8.67 -14.62 2.39
CA ASN A 9 8.23 -14.12 3.70
C ASN A 9 8.24 -12.59 3.86
N LYS A 10 8.34 -11.81 2.77
CA LYS A 10 8.19 -10.35 2.83
C LYS A 10 6.77 -9.93 2.49
N ALA A 11 6.11 -9.33 3.47
CA ALA A 11 4.88 -8.58 3.26
C ALA A 11 5.18 -7.16 2.76
N ILE A 12 4.73 -6.81 1.57
CA ILE A 12 4.93 -5.51 0.93
C ILE A 12 3.58 -4.81 0.81
N ALA A 13 3.45 -3.63 1.41
CA ALA A 13 2.28 -2.78 1.25
C ALA A 13 2.36 -1.99 -0.06
N VAL A 14 1.26 -1.90 -0.79
CA VAL A 14 1.15 -1.00 -1.94
C VAL A 14 -0.02 -0.05 -1.72
N SER A 15 0.27 1.25 -1.67
CA SER A 15 -0.70 2.30 -1.44
C SER A 15 -0.90 3.10 -2.72
N THR A 16 -2.10 3.04 -3.29
CA THR A 16 -2.43 3.74 -4.52
C THR A 16 -3.84 4.32 -4.48
N SER A 17 -4.00 5.49 -5.09
CA SER A 17 -5.30 6.06 -5.43
C SER A 17 -5.12 7.07 -6.56
N GLU A 18 -6.21 7.49 -7.20
CA GLU A 18 -6.13 8.48 -8.27
C GLU A 18 -5.54 9.79 -7.75
N SER A 19 -4.82 10.50 -8.62
CA SER A 19 -4.20 11.79 -8.34
C SER A 19 -4.83 12.86 -9.24
N PRO A 20 -5.13 14.07 -8.73
CA PRO A 20 -5.66 15.15 -9.56
C PRO A 20 -4.62 15.70 -10.55
N ASP A 21 -3.34 15.38 -10.37
CA ASP A 21 -2.24 15.87 -11.20
C ASP A 21 -2.04 15.05 -12.47
N MET A 22 -2.59 13.82 -12.53
CA MET A 22 -2.35 12.90 -13.64
C MET A 22 -2.65 13.50 -15.02
N PRO A 23 -3.79 14.19 -15.26
CA PRO A 23 -4.06 14.78 -16.57
C PRO A 23 -2.99 15.80 -17.00
N GLY A 24 -2.49 16.61 -16.06
CA GLY A 24 -1.43 17.59 -16.31
C GLY A 24 -0.06 16.95 -16.62
N LEU A 25 0.13 15.70 -16.19
CA LEU A 25 1.31 14.89 -16.46
C LEU A 25 1.17 14.02 -17.73
N GLY A 26 0.05 14.15 -18.46
CA GLY A 26 -0.25 13.31 -19.62
C GLY A 26 -0.64 11.87 -19.26
N LEU A 27 -0.96 11.61 -17.98
CA LEU A 27 -1.33 10.31 -17.45
C LEU A 27 -2.85 10.20 -17.27
N HIS A 28 -3.32 8.96 -17.30
CA HIS A 28 -4.72 8.59 -17.09
C HIS A 28 -4.81 7.48 -16.03
N ASN A 29 -6.02 7.19 -15.54
CA ASN A 29 -6.25 6.16 -14.52
C ASN A 29 -5.75 4.78 -14.95
N GLU A 30 -5.76 4.48 -16.24
CA GLU A 30 -5.22 3.24 -16.82
C GLU A 30 -3.73 3.11 -16.55
N HIS A 31 -2.95 4.19 -16.65
CA HIS A 31 -1.51 4.16 -16.36
C HIS A 31 -1.23 3.84 -14.90
N LEU A 32 -2.04 4.37 -13.98
CA LEU A 32 -1.93 4.05 -12.55
C LEU A 32 -2.33 2.60 -12.26
N ARG A 33 -3.35 2.10 -12.95
CA ARG A 33 -3.80 0.70 -12.87
C ARG A 33 -2.75 -0.27 -13.41
N ASP A 34 -2.13 0.06 -14.53
CA ASP A 34 -1.04 -0.71 -15.12
C ASP A 34 0.18 -0.71 -14.19
N ALA A 35 0.55 0.46 -13.63
CA ALA A 35 1.62 0.56 -12.64
C ALA A 35 1.40 -0.35 -11.43
N MET A 36 0.20 -0.29 -10.86
CA MET A 36 -0.20 -1.15 -9.75
C MET A 36 -0.09 -2.64 -10.12
N ALA A 37 -0.59 -3.02 -11.30
CA ALA A 37 -0.58 -4.40 -11.76
C ALA A 37 0.84 -4.93 -12.00
N GLU A 38 1.71 -4.13 -12.63
CA GLU A 38 3.10 -4.46 -12.89
C GLU A 38 3.90 -4.61 -11.59
N ILE A 39 3.76 -3.67 -10.65
CA ILE A 39 4.41 -3.74 -9.33
C ILE A 39 3.95 -5.01 -8.62
N ALA A 40 2.64 -5.23 -8.53
CA ALA A 40 2.08 -6.40 -7.86
C ALA A 40 2.60 -7.70 -8.49
N ARG A 41 2.62 -7.79 -9.82
CA ARG A 41 3.10 -8.99 -10.52
C ARG A 41 4.56 -9.29 -10.21
N HIS A 42 5.44 -8.29 -10.22
CA HIS A 42 6.85 -8.50 -9.92
C HIS A 42 7.09 -8.86 -8.46
N MET A 43 6.36 -8.25 -7.52
CA MET A 43 6.47 -8.61 -6.10
C MET A 43 6.03 -10.06 -5.87
N LEU A 44 4.88 -10.47 -6.43
CA LEU A 44 4.37 -11.83 -6.33
C LEU A 44 5.32 -12.84 -6.99
N ALA A 45 5.84 -12.54 -8.18
CA ALA A 45 6.78 -13.40 -8.90
C ALA A 45 8.13 -13.60 -8.19
N LEU A 46 8.41 -12.79 -7.16
CA LEU A 46 9.62 -12.88 -6.34
C LEU A 46 9.31 -13.36 -4.90
N GLY A 47 8.09 -13.80 -4.63
CA GLY A 47 7.73 -14.51 -3.39
C GLY A 47 7.20 -13.63 -2.29
N ALA A 48 6.99 -12.33 -2.58
CA ALA A 48 6.40 -11.42 -1.62
C ALA A 48 4.91 -11.71 -1.43
N LYS A 49 4.45 -11.50 -0.20
CA LYS A 49 3.04 -11.32 0.12
C LYS A 49 2.68 -9.85 -0.10
N LEU A 50 1.60 -9.57 -0.82
CA LEU A 50 1.09 -8.21 -0.96
C LEU A 50 0.07 -7.90 0.14
N VAL A 51 0.15 -6.68 0.66
CA VAL A 51 -0.81 -6.15 1.65
C VAL A 51 -1.46 -4.89 1.08
N TYR A 52 -2.79 -4.86 1.09
CA TYR A 52 -3.56 -3.76 0.52
C TYR A 52 -4.66 -3.32 1.49
N GLY A 53 -4.95 -2.02 1.52
CA GLY A 53 -5.93 -1.41 2.41
C GLY A 53 -6.98 -0.66 1.60
N GLY A 54 -7.78 -1.39 0.81
CA GLY A 54 -8.72 -0.80 -0.12
C GLY A 54 -10.14 -1.32 0.02
N ASP A 55 -11.07 -0.53 -0.52
CA ASP A 55 -12.46 -0.93 -0.63
C ASP A 55 -12.65 -2.04 -1.69
N LEU A 56 -13.81 -2.69 -1.64
CA LEU A 56 -14.18 -3.78 -2.54
C LEU A 56 -14.98 -3.30 -3.76
N ARG A 57 -14.74 -2.06 -4.24
CA ARG A 57 -15.45 -1.52 -5.41
C ARG A 57 -15.04 -2.27 -6.68
N ALA A 58 -16.00 -2.45 -7.59
CA ALA A 58 -15.81 -3.17 -8.85
C ALA A 58 -14.69 -2.58 -9.73
N ASP A 59 -14.56 -1.25 -9.73
CA ASP A 59 -13.53 -0.48 -10.45
C ASP A 59 -12.26 -0.21 -9.63
N GLY A 60 -12.19 -0.73 -8.40
CA GLY A 60 -11.06 -0.55 -7.49
C GLY A 60 -9.86 -1.44 -7.78
N PHE A 61 -8.71 -1.08 -7.19
CA PHE A 61 -7.46 -1.83 -7.35
C PHE A 61 -7.47 -3.20 -6.66
N SER A 62 -8.38 -3.43 -5.70
CA SER A 62 -8.54 -4.71 -4.99
C SER A 62 -8.78 -5.86 -5.98
N ASN A 63 -9.64 -5.66 -6.99
CA ASN A 63 -9.94 -6.67 -8.00
C ASN A 63 -8.72 -7.02 -8.85
N VAL A 64 -7.91 -6.02 -9.20
CA VAL A 64 -6.65 -6.24 -9.94
C VAL A 64 -5.72 -7.15 -9.13
N LEU A 65 -5.59 -6.90 -7.83
CA LEU A 65 -4.77 -7.72 -6.95
C LEU A 65 -5.30 -9.15 -6.81
N PHE A 66 -6.61 -9.32 -6.64
CA PHE A 66 -7.23 -10.64 -6.54
C PHE A 66 -7.07 -11.45 -7.83
N GLU A 67 -7.27 -10.83 -8.99
CA GLU A 67 -7.02 -11.47 -10.28
C GLU A 67 -5.56 -11.91 -10.44
N LEU A 68 -4.60 -11.08 -10.04
CA LEU A 68 -3.18 -11.41 -10.08
C LEU A 68 -2.84 -12.56 -9.13
N ALA A 69 -3.39 -12.56 -7.91
CA ALA A 69 -3.22 -13.63 -6.94
C ALA A 69 -3.75 -14.97 -7.48
N ALA A 70 -4.95 -14.96 -8.09
CA ALA A 70 -5.57 -16.14 -8.68
C ALA A 70 -4.79 -16.69 -9.89
N ARG A 71 -4.05 -15.84 -10.62
CA ARG A 71 -3.15 -16.27 -11.71
C ARG A 71 -1.86 -16.88 -11.12
N TYR A 72 -1.21 -16.21 -10.18
CA TYR A 72 0.04 -16.68 -9.58
C TYR A 72 -0.10 -18.04 -8.88
N ARG A 73 -1.21 -18.29 -8.17
CA ARG A 73 -1.48 -19.59 -7.54
C ARG A 73 -1.53 -20.75 -8.55
N ARG A 74 -2.08 -20.52 -9.75
CA ARG A 74 -2.17 -21.58 -10.77
C ARG A 74 -0.79 -22.04 -11.24
N ASP A 75 0.18 -21.14 -11.22
CA ASP A 75 1.56 -21.40 -11.67
C ASP A 75 2.44 -21.98 -10.55
N THR A 76 2.08 -21.80 -9.28
CA THR A 76 2.85 -22.24 -8.11
C THR A 76 2.19 -23.42 -7.39
N LYS A 77 2.76 -24.64 -7.51
CA LYS A 77 2.28 -25.85 -6.81
C LYS A 77 2.67 -25.93 -5.32
N ALA A 78 3.43 -24.96 -4.80
CA ALA A 78 4.34 -25.20 -3.67
C ALA A 78 4.07 -24.45 -2.35
N THR A 79 3.07 -23.57 -2.22
CA THR A 79 2.86 -22.86 -0.95
C THR A 79 1.39 -22.74 -0.55
N ASN A 80 1.08 -23.16 0.68
CA ASN A 80 -0.21 -22.93 1.36
C ASN A 80 -0.38 -21.48 1.84
N SER A 81 0.49 -20.56 1.44
CA SER A 81 0.48 -19.17 1.91
C SER A 81 -0.29 -18.28 0.94
N VAL A 82 -1.22 -17.49 1.48
CA VAL A 82 -1.99 -16.53 0.71
C VAL A 82 -1.09 -15.43 0.15
N ALA A 83 -1.18 -15.19 -1.16
CA ALA A 83 -0.36 -14.24 -1.91
C ALA A 83 -0.73 -12.77 -1.64
N VAL A 84 -2.00 -12.49 -1.35
CA VAL A 84 -2.54 -11.14 -1.11
C VAL A 84 -3.40 -11.14 0.15
N THR A 85 -3.17 -10.18 1.05
CA THR A 85 -4.11 -9.85 2.12
C THR A 85 -4.70 -8.47 1.88
N ASN A 86 -6.04 -8.41 1.76
CA ASN A 86 -6.78 -7.15 1.71
C ASN A 86 -7.40 -6.85 3.07
N TYR A 87 -7.01 -5.72 3.64
CA TYR A 87 -7.57 -5.17 4.86
C TYR A 87 -8.76 -4.28 4.54
N LEU A 88 -9.87 -4.51 5.23
CA LEU A 88 -11.07 -3.72 5.11
C LEU A 88 -11.35 -3.04 6.44
N ALA A 89 -11.27 -1.70 6.46
CA ALA A 89 -11.50 -0.91 7.65
C ALA A 89 -12.97 -0.99 8.10
N TRP A 90 -13.19 -0.89 9.41
CA TRP A 90 -14.52 -0.85 10.01
C TRP A 90 -15.54 0.03 9.29
N PRO A 91 -15.28 1.33 9.03
CA PRO A 91 -16.25 2.21 8.40
C PRO A 91 -16.58 1.81 6.95
N VAL A 92 -15.74 0.99 6.29
CA VAL A 92 -16.00 0.50 4.94
C VAL A 92 -16.92 -0.72 4.98
N HIS A 93 -16.61 -1.71 5.81
CA HIS A 93 -17.38 -2.96 5.84
C HIS A 93 -18.68 -2.86 6.65
N ILE A 94 -18.81 -1.89 7.56
CA ILE A 94 -20.04 -1.68 8.34
C ILE A 94 -21.20 -1.14 7.47
N LEU A 95 -20.88 -0.54 6.32
CA LEU A 95 -21.86 -0.11 5.32
C LEU A 95 -22.43 -1.27 4.48
N GLN A 96 -21.69 -2.37 4.38
CA GLN A 96 -22.04 -3.51 3.54
C GLN A 96 -22.95 -4.49 4.29
N GLN A 97 -23.76 -5.24 3.55
CA GLN A 97 -24.51 -6.33 4.16
C GLN A 97 -23.56 -7.49 4.50
N PRO A 98 -23.69 -8.15 5.66
CA PRO A 98 -22.80 -9.26 6.03
C PRO A 98 -22.72 -10.37 4.98
N GLU A 99 -23.82 -10.68 4.29
CA GLU A 99 -23.89 -11.70 3.26
C GLU A 99 -23.00 -11.37 2.05
N GLN A 100 -22.86 -10.08 1.70
CA GLN A 100 -21.97 -9.65 0.62
C GLN A 100 -20.49 -9.87 0.99
N LEU A 101 -20.16 -9.73 2.27
CA LEU A 101 -18.81 -9.98 2.77
C LEU A 101 -18.48 -11.48 2.76
N ASP A 102 -19.48 -12.33 3.05
CA ASP A 102 -19.34 -13.79 2.96
C ASP A 102 -19.09 -14.24 1.52
N GLU A 103 -19.83 -13.69 0.56
CA GLU A 103 -19.63 -13.96 -0.88
C GLU A 103 -18.21 -13.60 -1.33
N VAL A 104 -17.76 -12.39 -0.98
CA VAL A 104 -16.39 -11.96 -1.33
C VAL A 104 -15.35 -12.85 -0.64
N ALA A 105 -15.52 -13.19 0.63
CA ALA A 105 -14.57 -14.03 1.34
C ALA A 105 -14.49 -15.45 0.73
N ALA A 106 -15.62 -16.01 0.29
CA ALA A 106 -15.69 -17.30 -0.39
C ALA A 106 -15.03 -17.25 -1.78
N ASP A 107 -15.29 -16.19 -2.57
CA ASP A 107 -14.68 -16.01 -3.89
C ASP A 107 -13.15 -15.89 -3.83
N LEU A 108 -12.63 -15.34 -2.73
CA LEU A 108 -11.19 -15.19 -2.50
C LEU A 108 -10.53 -16.46 -1.95
N GLU A 109 -11.30 -17.48 -1.54
CA GLU A 109 -10.79 -18.64 -0.82
C GLU A 109 -9.61 -19.33 -1.54
N GLY A 110 -8.48 -19.36 -0.83
CA GLY A 110 -7.24 -19.94 -1.31
C GLY A 110 -6.48 -19.10 -2.35
N THR A 111 -6.96 -17.91 -2.73
CA THR A 111 -6.24 -16.97 -3.62
C THR A 111 -5.78 -15.72 -2.86
N ALA A 112 -6.67 -15.09 -2.11
CA ALA A 112 -6.42 -13.93 -1.29
C ALA A 112 -7.12 -14.09 0.07
N GLU A 113 -6.77 -13.23 1.02
CA GLU A 113 -7.32 -13.20 2.36
C GLU A 113 -7.98 -11.85 2.59
N LEU A 114 -9.27 -11.87 2.93
CA LEU A 114 -9.99 -10.68 3.37
C LEU A 114 -9.91 -10.59 4.90
N ARG A 115 -9.34 -9.49 5.41
CA ARG A 115 -9.28 -9.22 6.86
C ARG A 115 -10.14 -8.01 7.20
N LEU A 116 -11.23 -8.26 7.91
CA LEU A 116 -12.08 -7.22 8.48
C LEU A 116 -11.44 -6.74 9.78
N LEU A 117 -11.44 -5.43 10.01
CA LEU A 117 -10.96 -4.85 11.25
C LEU A 117 -12.08 -4.09 11.97
N ASP A 118 -12.15 -4.21 13.28
CA ASP A 118 -12.99 -3.35 14.11
C ASP A 118 -12.50 -1.90 14.13
N ILE A 119 -13.26 -1.01 14.79
CA ILE A 119 -12.94 0.41 14.85
C ILE A 119 -11.60 0.72 15.55
N ASP A 120 -11.08 -0.23 16.34
CA ASP A 120 -9.81 -0.14 17.06
C ASP A 120 -8.66 -0.87 16.32
N GLY A 121 -8.93 -1.42 15.13
CA GLY A 121 -7.92 -2.09 14.29
C GLY A 121 -7.70 -3.56 14.64
N LYS A 122 -8.55 -4.17 15.48
CA LYS A 122 -8.44 -5.61 15.77
C LYS A 122 -9.14 -6.43 14.70
N ILE A 123 -8.61 -7.61 14.41
CA ILE A 123 -9.23 -8.55 13.48
C ILE A 123 -10.63 -8.90 14.00
N LEU A 124 -11.63 -8.68 13.15
CA LEU A 124 -13.03 -9.00 13.39
C LEU A 124 -13.40 -10.17 12.49
N ASP A 125 -13.81 -11.30 13.07
CA ASP A 125 -14.23 -12.43 12.23
C ASP A 125 -15.60 -12.17 11.58
N LEU A 126 -15.94 -12.93 10.52
CA LEU A 126 -17.23 -12.76 9.82
C LEU A 126 -18.42 -13.01 10.77
N LYS A 127 -18.34 -13.97 11.68
CA LYS A 127 -19.43 -14.29 12.63
C LYS A 127 -19.66 -13.14 13.61
N GLU A 128 -18.61 -12.45 14.03
CA GLU A 128 -18.67 -11.25 14.85
C GLU A 128 -19.22 -10.07 14.05
N ARG A 129 -18.79 -9.91 12.79
CA ARG A 129 -19.32 -8.91 11.88
C ARG A 129 -20.84 -9.05 11.67
N HIS A 130 -21.36 -10.27 11.54
CA HIS A 130 -22.79 -10.57 11.42
C HIS A 130 -23.64 -10.08 12.61
N LYS A 131 -23.03 -9.93 13.80
CA LYS A 131 -23.72 -9.41 15.00
C LYS A 131 -23.87 -7.90 15.00
N LEU A 132 -23.19 -7.20 14.08
CA LEU A 132 -23.21 -5.74 13.99
C LEU A 132 -24.20 -5.28 12.92
N PRO A 133 -25.16 -4.41 13.25
CA PRO A 133 -26.06 -3.86 12.25
C PRO A 133 -25.29 -2.96 11.28
N ALA A 134 -25.73 -2.92 10.03
CA ALA A 134 -25.21 -1.95 9.08
C ALA A 134 -25.60 -0.53 9.53
N HIS A 135 -24.66 0.40 9.43
CA HIS A 135 -24.84 1.78 9.88
C HIS A 135 -23.93 2.71 9.07
N GLU A 136 -24.40 3.93 8.83
CA GLU A 136 -23.63 5.00 8.17
C GLU A 136 -22.63 5.62 9.15
N PRO A 137 -21.30 5.40 9.01
CA PRO A 137 -20.33 5.89 9.97
C PRO A 137 -20.23 7.41 9.94
N THR A 138 -20.07 7.99 11.12
CA THR A 138 -19.76 9.40 11.31
C THR A 138 -18.34 9.75 10.83
N GLU A 139 -18.05 11.03 10.58
CA GLU A 139 -16.72 11.47 10.19
C GLU A 139 -15.60 11.09 11.19
N PRO A 140 -15.80 11.19 12.53
CA PRO A 140 -14.83 10.70 13.50
C PRO A 140 -14.60 9.19 13.43
N GLU A 141 -15.64 8.39 13.17
CA GLU A 141 -15.49 6.94 13.01
C GLU A 141 -14.74 6.57 11.73
N TRP A 142 -14.98 7.30 10.64
CA TRP A 142 -14.18 7.21 9.42
C TRP A 142 -12.69 7.48 9.71
N ALA A 143 -12.38 8.57 10.41
CA ALA A 143 -11.02 8.94 10.76
C ALA A 143 -10.34 7.88 11.65
N LYS A 144 -11.04 7.43 12.70
CA LYS A 144 -10.53 6.44 13.65
C LYS A 144 -10.30 5.08 12.97
N GLY A 145 -11.30 4.55 12.29
CA GLY A 145 -11.21 3.21 11.68
C GLY A 145 -10.19 3.11 10.55
N LEU A 146 -10.07 4.14 9.70
CA LEU A 146 -9.03 4.17 8.66
C LEU A 146 -7.63 4.26 9.26
N SER A 147 -7.45 5.09 10.30
CA SER A 147 -6.14 5.21 10.98
C SER A 147 -5.75 3.91 11.67
N ALA A 148 -6.69 3.26 12.35
CA ALA A 148 -6.47 1.97 13.02
C ALA A 148 -6.09 0.86 12.02
N MET A 149 -6.76 0.80 10.86
CA MET A 149 -6.38 -0.12 9.79
C MET A 149 -4.95 0.12 9.30
N ARG A 150 -4.59 1.38 9.04
CA ARG A 150 -3.25 1.74 8.54
C ARG A 150 -2.15 1.39 9.55
N GLN A 151 -2.41 1.57 10.85
CA GLN A 151 -1.50 1.15 11.93
C GLN A 151 -1.35 -0.38 11.99
N THR A 152 -2.45 -1.11 11.85
CA THR A 152 -2.45 -2.58 11.82
C THR A 152 -1.64 -3.10 10.63
N MET A 153 -1.84 -2.52 9.44
CA MET A 153 -1.05 -2.84 8.26
C MET A 153 0.43 -2.54 8.44
N LEU A 154 0.80 -1.43 9.08
CA LEU A 154 2.21 -1.09 9.37
C LEU A 154 2.88 -2.21 10.16
N ALA A 155 2.23 -2.73 11.19
CA ALA A 155 2.78 -3.77 12.06
C ALA A 155 3.06 -5.10 11.34
N GLU A 156 2.37 -5.39 10.23
CA GLU A 156 2.52 -6.63 9.49
C GLU A 156 3.33 -6.51 8.19
N THR A 157 3.71 -5.30 7.82
CA THR A 157 4.39 -5.04 6.54
C THR A 157 5.87 -4.76 6.78
N HIS A 158 6.69 -5.15 5.81
CA HIS A 158 8.14 -4.99 5.85
C HIS A 158 8.61 -3.81 5.03
N ALA A 159 7.82 -3.37 4.06
CA ALA A 159 8.09 -2.22 3.21
C ALA A 159 6.77 -1.68 2.64
N ARG A 160 6.80 -0.42 2.21
CA ARG A 160 5.66 0.23 1.56
C ARG A 160 6.07 0.91 0.27
N ILE A 161 5.24 0.74 -0.75
CA ILE A 161 5.33 1.44 -2.03
C ILE A 161 4.12 2.38 -2.12
N ILE A 162 4.35 3.66 -2.40
CA ILE A 162 3.29 4.65 -2.57
C ILE A 162 3.33 5.26 -3.97
N LEU A 163 2.18 5.40 -4.62
CA LEU A 163 2.03 6.02 -5.94
C LEU A 163 0.69 6.74 -6.09
N GLY A 164 0.69 7.90 -6.75
CA GLY A 164 -0.49 8.74 -6.91
C GLY A 164 -0.97 9.34 -5.60
N GLY A 165 -2.29 9.34 -5.38
CA GLY A 165 -2.89 9.81 -4.12
C GLY A 165 -3.77 11.02 -4.28
N ARG A 166 -5.02 10.90 -3.80
CA ARG A 166 -5.93 12.04 -3.70
C ARG A 166 -5.45 12.98 -2.61
N VAL A 167 -5.57 14.27 -2.86
CA VAL A 167 -5.21 15.36 -1.92
C VAL A 167 -6.43 16.15 -1.46
N ASP A 168 -7.59 15.91 -2.07
CA ASP A 168 -8.87 16.50 -1.74
C ASP A 168 -9.93 15.39 -1.58
N LYS A 169 -11.09 15.75 -1.01
CA LYS A 169 -12.26 14.87 -0.86
C LYS A 169 -11.92 13.48 -0.28
N PHE A 170 -10.88 13.40 0.55
CA PHE A 170 -10.48 12.18 1.23
C PHE A 170 -11.29 12.00 2.53
N LYS A 171 -11.34 10.77 3.02
CA LYS A 171 -11.92 10.43 4.32
C LYS A 171 -10.79 10.25 5.34
N GLY A 172 -10.98 10.79 6.53
CA GLY A 172 -10.04 10.72 7.66
C GLY A 172 -9.30 12.02 7.93
N GLU A 173 -8.30 11.97 8.82
CA GLU A 173 -7.61 13.16 9.34
C GLU A 173 -6.71 13.84 8.30
N MET A 174 -6.22 13.09 7.31
CA MET A 174 -5.32 13.54 6.26
C MET A 174 -5.41 12.60 5.05
N PRO A 175 -4.84 12.95 3.88
CA PRO A 175 -4.77 12.05 2.74
C PRO A 175 -4.22 10.68 3.13
N GLY A 176 -4.86 9.61 2.64
CA GLY A 176 -4.56 8.25 3.10
C GLY A 176 -3.12 7.83 2.83
N ILE A 177 -2.63 8.11 1.63
CA ILE A 177 -1.25 7.80 1.24
C ILE A 177 -0.24 8.59 2.10
N ALA A 178 -0.53 9.86 2.44
CA ALA A 178 0.32 10.61 3.35
C ALA A 178 0.33 9.99 4.74
N GLN A 179 -0.82 9.59 5.30
CA GLN A 179 -0.84 8.99 6.63
C GLN A 179 -0.01 7.69 6.66
N GLU A 180 -0.13 6.86 5.62
CA GLU A 180 0.64 5.63 5.48
C GLU A 180 2.14 5.88 5.30
N ALA A 181 2.51 6.90 4.53
CA ALA A 181 3.90 7.34 4.40
C ALA A 181 4.46 7.84 5.74
N LEU A 182 3.70 8.67 6.46
CA LEU A 182 4.08 9.19 7.78
C LEU A 182 4.32 8.06 8.78
N TYR A 183 3.41 7.08 8.82
CA TYR A 183 3.56 5.88 9.65
C TYR A 183 4.80 5.06 9.27
N SER A 184 5.08 4.93 7.97
CA SER A 184 6.27 4.22 7.49
C SER A 184 7.56 4.93 7.93
N LEU A 185 7.62 6.25 7.77
CA LEU A 185 8.76 7.08 8.21
C LEU A 185 8.96 7.01 9.73
N GLN A 186 7.90 7.16 10.51
CA GLN A 186 7.93 7.05 11.98
C GLN A 186 8.40 5.67 12.45
N GLY A 187 7.94 4.61 11.77
CA GLY A 187 8.31 3.23 12.06
C GLY A 187 9.65 2.79 11.46
N ARG A 188 10.36 3.68 10.72
CA ARG A 188 11.54 3.34 9.91
C ARG A 188 11.31 2.15 8.97
N GLN A 189 10.08 1.98 8.51
CA GLN A 189 9.74 1.00 7.49
C GLN A 189 10.25 1.50 6.13
N PRO A 190 10.98 0.67 5.36
CA PRO A 190 11.37 0.98 3.99
C PRO A 190 10.22 1.56 3.17
N LEU A 191 10.37 2.83 2.75
CA LEU A 191 9.37 3.56 1.99
C LEU A 191 9.88 3.87 0.58
N TYR A 192 9.13 3.43 -0.43
CA TYR A 192 9.40 3.67 -1.84
C TYR A 192 8.36 4.66 -2.37
N VAL A 193 8.79 5.87 -2.73
CA VAL A 193 7.90 6.95 -3.16
C VAL A 193 7.94 7.12 -4.67
N MET A 194 6.83 6.83 -5.34
CA MET A 194 6.66 7.03 -6.79
C MET A 194 5.83 8.29 -7.05
N GLY A 195 6.47 9.44 -6.94
CA GLY A 195 5.86 10.76 -7.14
C GLY A 195 5.60 11.13 -8.61
N GLY A 196 6.07 10.34 -9.59
CA GLY A 196 5.86 10.60 -11.02
C GLY A 196 4.40 10.53 -11.47
N PHE A 197 3.52 9.94 -10.66
CA PHE A 197 2.06 9.92 -10.85
C PHE A 197 1.36 11.14 -10.22
N GLY A 198 2.12 12.06 -9.63
CA GLY A 198 1.61 13.25 -8.94
C GLY A 198 0.90 12.92 -7.63
N GLY A 199 0.07 13.86 -7.18
CA GLY A 199 -0.79 13.70 -6.02
C GLY A 199 -0.02 13.64 -4.71
N CYS A 200 -0.59 12.92 -3.75
CA CYS A 200 -0.05 12.85 -2.40
C CYS A 200 1.37 12.25 -2.33
N ALA A 201 1.68 11.24 -3.15
CA ALA A 201 3.02 10.66 -3.21
C ALA A 201 4.08 11.70 -3.65
N ARG A 202 3.75 12.56 -4.61
CA ARG A 202 4.60 13.68 -5.04
C ARG A 202 4.78 14.69 -3.90
N ASP A 203 3.70 15.09 -3.26
CA ASP A 203 3.73 16.03 -2.14
C ASP A 203 4.61 15.54 -0.99
N VAL A 204 4.55 14.23 -0.67
CA VAL A 204 5.42 13.60 0.33
C VAL A 204 6.89 13.68 -0.09
N ALA A 205 7.22 13.33 -1.34
CA ALA A 205 8.59 13.40 -1.85
C ALA A 205 9.18 14.82 -1.79
N GLU A 206 8.36 15.84 -2.09
CA GLU A 206 8.76 17.24 -1.97
C GLU A 206 8.91 17.67 -0.51
N ALA A 207 7.98 17.27 0.37
CA ALA A 207 7.98 17.66 1.77
C ALA A 207 9.20 17.13 2.56
N ILE A 208 9.72 15.96 2.18
CA ILE A 208 10.93 15.38 2.78
C ILE A 208 12.21 15.69 1.97
N GLY A 209 12.13 16.52 0.93
CA GLY A 209 13.31 16.97 0.17
C GLY A 209 13.94 15.94 -0.77
N VAL A 210 13.18 14.91 -1.20
CA VAL A 210 13.62 14.00 -2.28
C VAL A 210 13.50 14.69 -3.65
N LEU A 211 12.47 15.51 -3.81
CA LEU A 211 12.22 16.30 -5.01
C LEU A 211 12.21 17.79 -4.66
N ASP A 212 12.60 18.60 -5.64
CA ASP A 212 12.45 20.04 -5.54
C ASP A 212 10.96 20.41 -5.61
N PRO A 213 10.45 21.32 -4.76
CA PRO A 213 9.04 21.68 -4.75
C PRO A 213 8.61 22.32 -6.08
N GLY A 214 7.65 21.69 -6.79
CA GLY A 214 7.04 22.27 -7.99
C GLY A 214 5.90 23.26 -7.70
N GLY A 215 5.47 23.31 -6.44
CA GLY A 215 4.39 24.15 -5.92
C GLY A 215 3.85 23.52 -4.64
N VAL A 216 3.70 24.30 -3.56
CA VAL A 216 3.28 23.74 -2.26
C VAL A 216 1.75 23.70 -2.19
N ARG A 217 1.20 22.48 -2.18
CA ARG A 217 -0.22 22.23 -1.92
C ARG A 217 -0.46 21.97 -0.44
N GLU A 218 -1.28 22.78 0.20
CA GLU A 218 -1.61 22.54 1.62
C GLU A 218 -2.71 21.48 1.75
N TRP A 219 -2.49 20.53 2.65
CA TRP A 219 -3.50 19.60 3.15
C TRP A 219 -3.20 19.26 4.62
N PRO A 220 -4.23 18.94 5.43
CA PRO A 220 -4.06 18.67 6.86
C PRO A 220 -2.98 17.64 7.16
N GLY A 221 -2.00 17.99 7.98
CA GLY A 221 -0.93 17.09 8.40
C GLY A 221 0.31 17.07 7.49
N ARG A 222 0.37 17.88 6.42
CA ARG A 222 1.58 18.03 5.59
C ARG A 222 2.77 18.53 6.40
N GLU A 223 2.53 19.40 7.37
CA GLU A 223 3.55 19.94 8.28
C GLU A 223 4.27 18.86 9.10
N LYS A 224 3.63 17.70 9.33
CA LYS A 224 4.22 16.57 10.06
C LYS A 224 5.44 15.97 9.34
N PHE A 225 5.57 16.19 8.03
CA PHE A 225 6.70 15.71 7.23
C PHE A 225 7.96 16.56 7.41
N SER A 226 7.86 17.77 7.98
CA SER A 226 9.02 18.63 8.27
C SER A 226 10.03 18.02 9.25
N ALA A 227 9.62 16.98 9.99
CA ALA A 227 10.49 16.21 10.88
C ALA A 227 11.35 15.17 10.14
N PHE A 228 11.17 14.99 8.83
CA PHE A 228 11.83 13.96 8.02
C PHE A 228 12.56 14.56 6.82
N SER A 229 13.47 13.78 6.28
CA SER A 229 14.33 14.10 5.14
C SER A 229 14.40 12.93 4.15
N SER A 230 15.06 13.14 3.02
CA SER A 230 15.32 12.12 2.01
C SER A 230 16.10 10.92 2.53
N THR A 231 16.81 11.08 3.66
CA THR A 231 17.60 10.02 4.29
C THR A 231 16.76 9.07 5.18
N ASP A 232 15.53 9.47 5.54
CA ASP A 232 14.67 8.70 6.45
C ASP A 232 13.89 7.57 5.76
N LEU A 233 13.94 7.49 4.42
CA LEU A 233 13.22 6.49 3.62
C LEU A 233 13.57 5.03 3.94
N SER A 234 14.75 4.77 4.52
CA SER A 234 15.17 3.43 4.98
C SER A 234 15.07 2.32 3.91
N ASN A 235 15.14 2.68 2.63
CA ASN A 235 14.72 1.82 1.53
C ASN A 235 15.89 1.21 0.73
N GLY A 236 17.12 1.43 1.15
CA GLY A 236 18.35 0.90 0.54
C GLY A 236 18.78 1.60 -0.76
N LEU A 237 18.07 2.63 -1.19
CA LEU A 237 18.42 3.43 -2.36
C LEU A 237 19.31 4.62 -1.98
N SER A 238 20.17 5.05 -2.91
CA SER A 238 20.86 6.33 -2.79
C SER A 238 19.90 7.51 -2.96
N GLU A 239 20.32 8.71 -2.58
CA GLU A 239 19.52 9.93 -2.81
C GLU A 239 19.18 10.13 -4.29
N GLU A 240 20.12 9.85 -5.19
CA GLU A 240 19.90 9.94 -6.64
C GLU A 240 18.92 8.87 -7.13
N GLU A 241 19.05 7.62 -6.65
CA GLU A 241 18.09 6.56 -6.96
C GLU A 241 16.68 6.91 -6.47
N ASN A 242 16.56 7.51 -5.29
CA ASN A 242 15.29 8.00 -4.75
C ASN A 242 14.71 9.16 -5.57
N ARG A 243 15.54 10.10 -6.02
CA ARG A 243 15.13 11.20 -6.91
C ARG A 243 14.59 10.67 -8.24
N ILE A 244 15.24 9.66 -8.81
CA ILE A 244 14.79 9.01 -10.05
C ILE A 244 13.45 8.29 -9.80
N LEU A 245 13.35 7.48 -8.74
CA LEU A 245 12.12 6.75 -8.40
C LEU A 245 10.95 7.71 -8.17
N ALA A 246 11.19 8.82 -7.48
CA ALA A 246 10.17 9.79 -7.13
C ALA A 246 9.74 10.66 -8.33
N SER A 247 10.57 10.81 -9.36
CA SER A 247 10.25 11.62 -10.56
C SER A 247 9.66 10.80 -11.71
N THR A 248 9.93 9.51 -11.78
CA THR A 248 9.57 8.69 -12.95
C THR A 248 8.10 8.26 -12.96
N PRO A 249 7.35 8.46 -14.06
CA PRO A 249 6.10 7.77 -14.31
C PRO A 249 6.33 6.39 -14.97
N HIS A 250 7.58 6.04 -15.31
CA HIS A 250 7.91 4.80 -16.00
C HIS A 250 8.03 3.64 -15.01
N VAL A 251 7.04 2.76 -15.06
CA VAL A 251 6.87 1.63 -14.15
C VAL A 251 8.06 0.67 -14.17
N ASP A 252 8.61 0.36 -15.34
CA ASP A 252 9.75 -0.55 -15.45
C ASP A 252 10.98 -0.02 -14.70
N GLN A 253 11.25 1.29 -14.83
CA GLN A 253 12.33 1.95 -14.11
C GLN A 253 12.08 1.93 -12.60
N ALA A 254 10.83 2.19 -12.18
CA ALA A 254 10.45 2.15 -10.78
C ALA A 254 10.64 0.75 -10.18
N ILE A 255 10.21 -0.31 -10.87
CA ILE A 255 10.36 -1.69 -10.42
C ILE A 255 11.83 -2.05 -10.24
N VAL A 256 12.71 -1.71 -11.18
CA VAL A 256 14.15 -1.97 -11.06
C VAL A 256 14.72 -1.33 -9.79
N LEU A 257 14.34 -0.09 -9.48
CA LEU A 257 14.80 0.61 -8.29
C LEU A 257 14.20 0.00 -7.01
N ILE A 258 12.88 -0.25 -6.98
CA ILE A 258 12.21 -0.87 -5.83
C ILE A 258 12.87 -2.22 -5.50
N LEU A 259 13.07 -3.09 -6.50
CA LEU A 259 13.70 -4.40 -6.30
C LEU A 259 15.15 -4.28 -5.83
N ARG A 260 15.91 -3.30 -6.36
CA ARG A 260 17.27 -3.01 -5.90
C ARG A 260 17.28 -2.62 -4.42
N GLY A 261 16.38 -1.73 -4.02
CA GLY A 261 16.24 -1.30 -2.63
C GLY A 261 15.84 -2.44 -1.69
N LEU A 262 14.82 -3.22 -2.07
CA LEU A 262 14.35 -4.37 -1.28
C LEU A 262 15.46 -5.41 -1.09
N THR A 263 16.22 -5.70 -2.15
CA THR A 263 17.35 -6.64 -2.07
C THR A 263 18.46 -6.13 -1.14
N LYS A 264 18.77 -4.83 -1.19
CA LYS A 264 19.80 -4.24 -0.31
C LYS A 264 19.36 -4.23 1.16
N THR A 265 18.13 -3.86 1.45
CA THR A 265 17.60 -3.83 2.84
C THR A 265 17.57 -5.22 3.46
N GLN A 266 17.25 -6.26 2.69
CA GLN A 266 17.32 -7.65 3.14
C GLN A 266 18.74 -8.10 3.51
N ARG A 267 19.74 -7.77 2.68
CA ARG A 267 21.14 -8.15 2.95
C ARG A 267 21.64 -7.54 4.25
N VAL A 268 21.26 -6.30 4.54
CA VAL A 268 21.59 -5.63 5.81
C VAL A 268 20.92 -6.35 6.99
N ALA A 269 19.65 -6.72 6.87
CA ALA A 269 18.94 -7.45 7.91
C ALA A 269 19.55 -8.84 8.19
N GLN A 270 19.96 -9.57 7.15
CA GLN A 270 20.59 -10.89 7.30
C GLN A 270 22.03 -10.81 7.82
N GLY A 271 22.81 -9.80 7.43
CA GLY A 271 24.19 -9.60 7.90
C GLY A 271 24.30 -9.06 9.33
N GLY A 272 23.25 -8.44 9.86
CA GLY A 272 23.18 -7.98 11.26
C GLY A 272 22.79 -9.08 12.26
N MET A 273 22.26 -10.21 11.80
CA MET A 273 21.91 -11.37 12.64
C MET A 273 23.07 -12.36 12.84
N SER A 274 24.22 -12.14 12.18
CA SER A 274 25.39 -13.03 12.21
C SER A 274 26.60 -12.43 12.97
N ALA A 275 26.39 -11.38 13.78
CA ALA A 275 27.42 -10.75 14.60
C ALA A 275 27.11 -10.89 16.11
#